data_AF-A0A853DBN7-F1
#
_entry.id   AF-A0A853DBN7-F1
#
_cell.length_a   1.000
_cell.length_b   1.000
_cell.length_c   1.000
_cell.angle_alpha   90.00
_cell.angle_beta   90.00
_cell.angle_gamma   90.00
#
_symmetry.space_group_name_H-M   'P 1'
#
loop_
_entity.id
_entity.type
_entity.pdbx_description
1 polymer ?
#
loop_
_entity_poly.entity_id
_entity_poly.type
_entity_poly.pdbx_seq_one_letter_code
_entity_poly.pdbx_strand_id
1 'polypeptide(L)'
;MTNFLTFLAIILSTAASLFLLNSFIKSKLKTKLSANENPISISYFKGILFLGLGLLQSELIHTFQTLIKILPSQLAGNSLVLKEISFYCAFFGITLLVFVVLFWLSSLLFSLFNKGESIFVEVANDNLNSVILFSGIMLAFVFAVKTGLTPLLDEFIPYPEMPLYR
;
A
#
# COMPACT_ATOMS: atom_id res chain seq x y z
N MET A 1 13.00 -0.07 -23.63
CA MET A 1 12.86 -1.26 -22.73
C MET A 1 12.28 -0.91 -21.35
N THR A 2 12.49 0.32 -20.86
CA THR A 2 12.07 0.88 -19.56
C THR A 2 10.57 0.84 -19.22
N ASN A 3 9.68 0.66 -20.20
CA ASN A 3 8.22 0.69 -19.98
C ASN A 3 7.60 -0.68 -19.72
N PHE A 4 8.23 -1.77 -20.16
CA PHE A 4 7.62 -3.10 -20.00
C PHE A 4 7.79 -3.63 -18.57
N LEU A 5 8.98 -3.46 -18.00
CA LEU A 5 9.28 -3.95 -16.65
C LEU A 5 8.50 -3.18 -15.58
N THR A 6 8.37 -1.86 -15.74
CA THR A 6 7.51 -1.02 -14.90
C THR A 6 6.04 -1.41 -15.03
N PHE A 7 5.54 -1.63 -16.24
CA PHE A 7 4.16 -2.09 -16.45
C PHE A 7 3.88 -3.44 -15.78
N LEU A 8 4.79 -4.40 -15.94
CA LEU A 8 4.68 -5.72 -15.32
C LEU A 8 4.73 -5.62 -13.79
N ALA A 9 5.61 -4.77 -13.25
CA ALA A 9 5.71 -4.49 -11.83
C ALA A 9 4.38 -3.92 -11.28
N ILE A 10 3.76 -2.95 -11.97
CA ILE A 10 2.46 -2.37 -11.60
C ILE A 10 1.36 -3.45 -11.54
N ILE A 11 1.26 -4.30 -12.56
CA ILE A 11 0.23 -5.35 -12.59
C ILE A 11 0.43 -6.32 -11.43
N LEU A 12 1.67 -6.78 -11.23
CA LEU A 12 1.98 -7.75 -10.18
C LEU A 12 1.77 -7.16 -8.78
N SER A 13 2.22 -5.92 -8.52
CA SER A 13 2.02 -5.27 -7.22
C SER A 13 0.55 -5.04 -6.92
N THR A 14 -0.23 -4.63 -7.92
CA THR A 14 -1.67 -4.42 -7.78
C THR A 14 -2.37 -5.75 -7.49
N ALA A 15 -2.09 -6.80 -8.27
CA ALA A 15 -2.65 -8.13 -8.06
C ALA A 15 -2.27 -8.72 -6.70
N ALA A 16 -1.00 -8.61 -6.30
CA ALA A 16 -0.52 -9.05 -5.00
C ALA A 16 -1.23 -8.30 -3.86
N SER A 17 -1.37 -6.98 -3.97
CA SER A 17 -2.06 -6.18 -2.95
C SER A 17 -3.54 -6.53 -2.81
N LEU A 18 -4.24 -6.78 -3.93
CA LEU A 18 -5.63 -7.25 -3.92
C LEU A 18 -5.77 -8.60 -3.25
N PHE A 19 -4.88 -9.54 -3.58
CA PHE A 19 -4.86 -10.87 -2.97
C PHE A 19 -4.63 -10.78 -1.46
N LEU A 20 -3.64 -9.99 -1.03
CA LEU A 20 -3.32 -9.80 0.39
C LEU A 20 -4.45 -9.11 1.16
N LEU A 21 -5.02 -8.03 0.62
CA LEU A 21 -6.15 -7.32 1.24
C LEU A 21 -7.37 -8.23 1.38
N ASN A 22 -7.75 -8.92 0.31
CA ASN A 22 -8.91 -9.80 0.35
C ASN A 22 -8.70 -10.96 1.34
N SER A 23 -7.50 -11.53 1.37
CA SER A 23 -7.12 -12.58 2.33
C SER A 23 -7.17 -12.08 3.77
N PHE A 24 -6.64 -10.88 4.03
CA PHE A 24 -6.66 -10.25 5.34
C PHE A 24 -8.09 -10.01 5.84
N ILE A 25 -8.94 -9.39 5.01
CA ILE A 25 -10.33 -9.06 5.36
C ILE A 25 -11.13 -10.34 5.57
N LYS A 26 -11.00 -11.33 4.67
CA LYS A 26 -11.67 -12.63 4.82
C LYS A 26 -11.25 -13.32 6.12
N SER A 27 -9.97 -13.30 6.47
CA SER A 27 -9.46 -13.87 7.73
C SER A 27 -10.08 -13.20 8.96
N LYS A 28 -10.16 -11.86 8.99
CA LYS A 28 -10.71 -11.11 10.12
C LYS A 28 -12.23 -11.19 10.25
N LEU A 29 -12.95 -11.36 9.15
CA LEU A 29 -14.41 -11.43 9.14
C LEU A 29 -14.96 -12.87 9.24
N LYS A 30 -14.14 -13.91 9.04
CA LYS A 30 -14.57 -15.31 9.05
C LYS A 30 -15.32 -15.70 10.34
N THR A 31 -14.96 -15.13 11.48
CA THR A 31 -15.57 -15.44 12.78
C THR A 31 -16.75 -14.52 13.13
N LYS A 32 -17.07 -13.52 12.29
CA LYS A 32 -18.05 -12.47 12.59
C LYS A 32 -19.25 -12.47 11.65
N LEU A 33 -19.20 -13.21 10.54
CA LEU A 33 -20.27 -13.28 9.55
C LEU A 33 -21.01 -14.62 9.62
N SER A 34 -22.33 -14.58 9.49
CA SER A 34 -23.16 -15.74 9.18
C SER A 34 -22.84 -16.24 7.75
N ALA A 35 -22.92 -17.55 7.50
CA ALA A 35 -22.40 -18.19 6.28
C ALA A 35 -23.03 -17.72 4.95
N ASN A 36 -24.10 -16.90 5.00
CA ASN A 36 -24.87 -16.47 3.83
C ASN A 36 -25.12 -14.96 3.74
N GLU A 37 -24.52 -14.15 4.62
CA GLU A 37 -24.67 -12.69 4.58
C GLU A 37 -23.44 -12.03 3.94
N ASN A 38 -23.67 -11.27 2.86
CA ASN A 38 -22.68 -10.42 2.22
C ASN A 38 -23.10 -8.94 2.35
N PRO A 39 -22.93 -8.34 3.54
CA PRO A 39 -23.32 -6.95 3.76
C PRO A 39 -22.54 -5.99 2.84
N ILE A 40 -23.21 -4.95 2.36
CA ILE A 40 -22.68 -4.00 1.36
C ILE A 40 -21.47 -3.24 1.92
N SER A 41 -21.51 -2.96 3.22
CA SER A 41 -20.41 -2.39 4.00
C SER A 41 -19.07 -3.11 3.82
N ILE A 42 -19.03 -4.44 3.65
CA ILE A 42 -17.79 -5.18 3.38
C ILE A 42 -17.18 -4.76 2.04
N SER A 43 -18.01 -4.64 1.00
CA SER A 43 -17.56 -4.23 -0.32
C SER A 43 -17.02 -2.81 -0.30
N TYR A 44 -17.70 -1.91 0.42
CA TYR A 44 -17.25 -0.54 0.61
C TYR A 44 -15.93 -0.47 1.41
N PHE A 45 -15.82 -1.25 2.48
CA PHE A 45 -14.61 -1.36 3.29
C PHE A 45 -13.41 -1.92 2.49
N LYS A 46 -13.63 -2.95 1.66
CA LYS A 46 -12.63 -3.45 0.72
C LYS A 46 -12.20 -2.36 -0.27
N GLY A 47 -13.18 -1.64 -0.82
CA GLY A 47 -12.95 -0.55 -1.78
C GLY A 47 -12.06 0.55 -1.20
N ILE A 48 -12.33 1.00 0.02
CA ILE A 48 -11.52 2.07 0.62
C ILE A 48 -10.10 1.62 0.95
N LEU A 49 -9.92 0.40 1.44
CA LEU A 49 -8.59 -0.14 1.70
C LEU A 49 -7.78 -0.29 0.42
N PHE A 50 -8.43 -0.76 -0.66
CA PHE A 50 -7.80 -0.82 -1.98
C PHE A 50 -7.43 0.56 -2.51
N LEU A 51 -8.32 1.55 -2.38
CA LEU A 51 -8.04 2.92 -2.81
C LEU A 51 -6.86 3.51 -2.03
N GLY A 52 -6.85 3.39 -0.71
CA GLY A 52 -5.75 3.88 0.12
C GLY A 52 -4.42 3.24 -0.24
N LEU A 53 -4.41 1.92 -0.48
CA LEU A 53 -3.20 1.20 -0.87
C LEU A 53 -2.75 1.60 -2.29
N GLY A 54 -3.68 1.76 -3.23
CA GLY A 54 -3.40 2.21 -4.59
C GLY A 54 -2.80 3.63 -4.62
N LEU A 55 -3.27 4.53 -3.76
CA LEU A 55 -2.68 5.86 -3.61
C LEU A 55 -1.22 5.80 -3.14
N LEU A 56 -0.89 4.92 -2.19
CA LEU A 56 0.51 4.72 -1.77
C LEU A 56 1.36 4.05 -2.86
N GLN A 57 0.79 3.08 -3.59
CA GLN A 57 1.48 2.43 -4.71
C GLN A 57 1.87 3.41 -5.82
N SER A 58 1.12 4.49 -6.02
CA SER A 58 1.49 5.51 -7.02
C SER A 58 2.87 6.14 -6.78
N GLU A 59 3.24 6.34 -5.52
CA GLU A 59 4.55 6.87 -5.12
C GLU A 59 5.67 5.83 -5.28
N LEU A 60 5.36 4.57 -4.97
CA LEU A 60 6.28 3.46 -5.23
C LEU A 60 6.63 3.36 -6.72
N ILE A 61 5.63 3.51 -7.61
CA ILE A 61 5.84 3.47 -9.06
C ILE A 61 6.76 4.61 -9.50
N HIS A 62 6.51 5.82 -9.00
CA HIS A 62 7.34 6.98 -9.30
C HIS A 62 8.80 6.74 -8.86
N THR A 63 9.00 6.29 -7.62
CA THR A 63 10.33 6.02 -7.06
C THR A 63 11.06 4.90 -7.83
N PHE A 64 10.33 3.86 -8.23
CA PHE A 64 10.90 2.78 -9.04
C PHE A 64 11.31 3.24 -10.44
N GLN A 65 10.56 4.13 -11.07
CA GLN A 65 10.97 4.73 -12.34
C GLN A 65 12.26 5.53 -12.20
N THR A 66 12.47 6.20 -11.07
CA THR A 66 13.74 6.89 -10.76
C THR A 66 14.88 5.89 -10.61
N LEU A 67 14.69 4.80 -9.86
CA LEU A 67 15.68 3.74 -9.69
C LEU A 67 16.14 3.14 -11.03
N ILE A 68 15.20 2.78 -11.92
CA ILE A 68 15.53 2.19 -13.23
C ILE A 68 16.31 3.17 -14.13
N LYS A 69 16.16 4.48 -13.94
CA LYS A 69 16.97 5.47 -14.68
C LYS A 69 18.42 5.52 -14.17
N ILE A 70 18.65 5.21 -12.90
CA ILE A 70 19.95 5.35 -12.24
C ILE A 70 20.78 4.06 -12.35
N LEU A 71 20.18 2.90 -12.08
CA LEU A 71 20.88 1.60 -12.07
C LEU A 71 21.70 1.26 -13.32
N PRO A 72 21.25 1.60 -14.55
CA PRO A 72 22.03 1.36 -15.77
C PRO A 72 23.38 2.08 -15.83
N SER A 73 23.58 3.13 -15.03
CA SER A 73 24.87 3.83 -14.94
C SER A 73 25.91 3.08 -14.10
N GLN A 74 25.49 2.06 -13.35
CA GLN A 74 26.33 1.33 -12.38
C GLN A 74 26.42 -0.18 -12.65
N LEU A 75 25.44 -0.76 -13.33
CA LEU A 75 25.33 -2.20 -13.54
C LEU A 75 24.99 -2.52 -15.00
N ALA A 76 25.43 -3.69 -15.50
CA ALA A 76 25.15 -4.14 -16.86
C ALA A 76 24.71 -5.60 -16.92
N GLY A 77 23.90 -5.92 -17.94
CA GLY A 77 23.46 -7.28 -18.24
C GLY A 77 22.47 -7.86 -17.22
N ASN A 78 22.54 -9.17 -17.00
CA ASN A 78 21.58 -9.90 -16.15
C ASN A 78 21.59 -9.45 -14.68
N SER A 79 22.71 -8.91 -14.20
CA SER A 79 22.86 -8.39 -12.84
C SER A 79 21.96 -7.18 -12.56
N LEU A 80 21.66 -6.38 -13.59
CA LEU A 80 20.83 -5.18 -13.49
C LEU A 80 19.35 -5.54 -13.25
N VAL A 81 18.80 -6.46 -14.05
CA VAL A 81 17.40 -6.89 -13.95
C VAL A 81 17.11 -7.52 -12.59
N LEU A 82 18.02 -8.36 -12.10
CA LEU A 82 17.86 -9.03 -10.80
C LEU A 82 17.88 -8.02 -9.65
N LYS A 83 18.72 -6.99 -9.75
CA LYS A 83 18.81 -5.91 -8.77
C LYS A 83 17.56 -5.02 -8.79
N GLU A 84 17.05 -4.65 -9.96
CA GLU A 84 15.80 -3.88 -10.11
C GLU A 84 14.62 -4.60 -9.45
N ILE A 85 14.46 -5.90 -9.70
CA ILE A 85 13.41 -6.72 -9.07
C ILE A 85 13.59 -6.75 -7.54
N SER A 86 14.81 -6.93 -7.06
CA SER A 86 15.10 -6.96 -5.62
C SER A 86 14.71 -5.65 -4.93
N PHE A 87 15.09 -4.51 -5.51
CA PHE A 87 14.72 -3.20 -4.98
C PHE A 87 13.20 -2.97 -5.05
N TYR A 88 12.56 -3.37 -6.15
CA TYR A 88 11.11 -3.26 -6.26
C TYR A 88 10.38 -4.04 -5.16
N CYS A 89 10.80 -5.28 -4.89
CA CYS A 89 10.25 -6.08 -3.81
C CYS A 89 10.46 -5.43 -2.45
N ALA A 90 11.64 -4.84 -2.20
CA ALA A 90 11.90 -4.10 -0.96
C ALA A 90 10.99 -2.88 -0.82
N PHE A 91 10.86 -2.05 -1.87
CA PHE A 91 10.00 -0.87 -1.87
C PHE A 91 8.52 -1.23 -1.69
N PHE A 92 8.09 -2.33 -2.29
CA PHE A 92 6.76 -2.88 -2.11
C PHE A 92 6.51 -3.33 -0.68
N GLY A 93 7.47 -4.04 -0.07
CA GLY A 93 7.40 -4.44 1.32
C GLY A 93 7.29 -3.26 2.28
N ILE A 94 8.10 -2.22 2.07
CA ILE A 94 8.05 -0.98 2.87
C ILE A 94 6.70 -0.28 2.71
N THR A 95 6.21 -0.15 1.47
CA THR A 95 4.90 0.45 1.19
C THR A 95 3.76 -0.31 1.89
N LEU A 96 3.80 -1.64 1.88
CA LEU A 96 2.83 -2.47 2.60
C LEU A 96 2.92 -2.28 4.12
N LEU A 97 4.14 -2.18 4.67
CA LEU A 97 4.35 -1.92 6.09
C LEU A 97 3.75 -0.57 6.50
N VAL A 98 4.04 0.48 5.73
CA VAL A 98 3.44 1.81 5.95
C VAL A 98 1.92 1.72 5.91
N PHE A 99 1.35 1.05 4.90
CA PHE A 99 -0.11 0.86 4.83
C PHE A 99 -0.68 0.15 6.06
N VAL A 100 -0.03 -0.90 6.56
CA VAL A 100 -0.44 -1.62 7.78
C VAL A 100 -0.44 -0.70 9.00
N VAL A 101 0.60 0.14 9.14
CA VAL A 101 0.67 1.13 10.22
C VAL A 101 -0.46 2.14 10.12
N LEU A 102 -0.73 2.70 8.93
CA LEU A 102 -1.84 3.64 8.72
C LEU A 102 -3.19 3.00 9.00
N PHE A 103 -3.40 1.76 8.57
CA PHE A 103 -4.61 1.01 8.87
C PHE A 103 -4.81 0.82 10.37
N TRP A 104 -3.73 0.46 11.09
CA TRP A 104 -3.78 0.29 12.53
C TRP A 104 -4.10 1.60 13.26
N LEU A 105 -3.43 2.71 12.91
CA LEU A 105 -3.75 4.03 13.47
C LEU A 105 -5.19 4.44 13.18
N SER A 106 -5.66 4.22 11.95
CA SER A 106 -7.04 4.54 11.55
C SER A 106 -8.05 3.72 12.35
N SER A 107 -7.77 2.44 12.59
CA SER A 107 -8.63 1.57 13.39
C SER A 107 -8.65 1.98 14.85
N LEU A 108 -7.53 2.44 15.41
CA LEU A 108 -7.47 2.96 16.78
C LEU A 108 -8.29 4.25 16.90
N LEU A 109 -8.08 5.20 15.98
CA LEU A 109 -8.79 6.48 16.01
C LEU A 109 -10.29 6.28 15.84
N PHE A 110 -10.70 5.41 14.90
CA PHE A 110 -12.09 5.00 14.74
C PHE A 110 -12.69 4.43 16.02
N SER A 111 -11.95 3.54 16.71
CA SER A 111 -12.40 2.95 17.97
C SER A 111 -12.60 4.01 19.05
N LEU A 112 -11.75 5.04 19.12
CA LEU A 112 -11.94 6.17 20.03
C LEU A 112 -13.22 6.95 19.74
N PHE A 113 -13.56 7.18 18.47
CA PHE A 113 -14.80 7.86 18.09
C PHE A 113 -16.07 7.02 18.37
N ASN A 114 -15.98 5.70 18.17
CA ASN A 114 -17.10 4.76 18.35
C ASN A 114 -17.07 4.01 19.68
N LYS A 115 -16.68 4.69 20.77
CA LYS A 115 -16.76 4.17 22.16
C LYS A 115 -16.08 2.81 22.38
N GLY A 116 -15.01 2.52 21.65
CA GLY A 116 -14.25 1.28 21.77
C GLY A 116 -14.67 0.18 20.79
N GLU A 117 -15.69 0.39 19.96
CA GLU A 117 -16.09 -0.62 18.97
C GLU A 117 -15.07 -0.75 17.84
N SER A 118 -14.82 -2.00 17.42
CA SER A 118 -13.88 -2.27 16.33
C SER A 118 -14.57 -2.14 14.97
N ILE A 119 -13.86 -1.58 13.98
CA ILE A 119 -14.38 -1.44 12.61
C ILE A 119 -14.86 -2.77 12.02
N PHE A 120 -14.24 -3.89 12.36
CA PHE A 120 -14.64 -5.20 11.86
C PHE A 120 -16.00 -5.68 12.40
N VAL A 121 -16.43 -5.23 13.58
CA VAL A 121 -17.78 -5.52 14.09
C VAL A 121 -18.80 -4.70 13.34
N GLU A 122 -18.52 -3.41 13.17
CA GLU A 122 -19.41 -2.47 12.48
C GLU A 122 -19.61 -2.81 11.00
N VAL A 123 -18.53 -3.25 10.33
CA VAL A 123 -18.58 -3.78 8.97
C VAL A 123 -19.36 -5.11 8.91
N ALA A 124 -19.32 -5.94 9.95
CA ALA A 124 -20.09 -7.17 9.97
C ALA A 124 -21.60 -6.91 10.19
N ASN A 125 -21.94 -5.84 10.93
CA ASN A 125 -23.32 -5.42 11.23
C ASN A 125 -23.96 -4.54 10.14
N ASP A 126 -23.34 -4.43 8.97
CA ASP A 126 -23.75 -3.57 7.85
C ASP A 126 -23.91 -2.07 8.17
N ASN A 127 -23.16 -1.56 9.14
CA ASN A 127 -23.23 -0.15 9.52
C ASN A 127 -22.39 0.72 8.57
N LEU A 128 -23.02 1.16 7.47
CA LEU A 128 -22.37 2.02 6.47
C LEU A 128 -21.86 3.35 7.03
N ASN A 129 -22.53 3.95 8.01
CA ASN A 129 -22.10 5.23 8.60
C ASN A 129 -20.73 5.08 9.26
N SER A 130 -20.53 4.00 10.00
CA SER A 130 -19.25 3.65 10.62
C SER A 130 -18.16 3.40 9.56
N VAL A 131 -18.49 2.72 8.45
CA VAL A 131 -17.51 2.51 7.36
C VAL A 131 -17.14 3.82 6.66
N ILE A 132 -18.09 4.74 6.46
CA ILE A 132 -17.84 6.07 5.88
C ILE A 132 -16.96 6.91 6.80
N LEU A 133 -17.22 6.88 8.12
CA LEU A 133 -16.38 7.58 9.08
C LEU A 133 -14.94 7.03 9.07
N PHE A 134 -14.80 5.70 9.07
CA PHE A 134 -13.49 5.06 8.93
C PHE A 134 -12.80 5.43 7.61
N SER A 135 -13.57 5.53 6.52
CA SER A 135 -13.03 5.87 5.20
C SER A 135 -12.39 7.25 5.20
N GLY A 136 -13.06 8.24 5.79
CA GLY A 136 -12.54 9.59 5.95
C GLY A 136 -11.24 9.62 6.75
N ILE A 137 -11.20 8.91 7.88
CA ILE A 137 -9.99 8.80 8.73
C ILE A 137 -8.83 8.17 7.95
N MET A 138 -9.08 7.02 7.32
CA MET A 138 -8.04 6.29 6.59
C MET A 138 -7.48 7.12 5.44
N LEU A 139 -8.34 7.77 4.66
CA LEU A 139 -7.88 8.61 3.56
C LEU A 139 -7.12 9.85 4.04
N ALA A 140 -7.54 10.49 5.13
CA ALA A 140 -6.82 11.61 5.70
C ALA A 140 -5.37 11.22 6.04
N PHE A 141 -5.17 10.05 6.67
CA PHE A 141 -3.84 9.53 6.95
C PHE A 141 -3.04 9.17 5.69
N VAL A 142 -3.68 8.51 4.72
CA VAL A 142 -3.02 8.17 3.44
C VAL A 142 -2.55 9.44 2.74
N PHE A 143 -3.38 10.47 2.63
CA PHE A 143 -2.98 11.73 2.01
C PHE A 143 -1.87 12.44 2.76
N ALA A 144 -1.90 12.44 4.10
CA ALA A 144 -0.86 13.05 4.91
C ALA A 144 0.50 12.38 4.75
N VAL A 145 0.54 11.05 4.58
CA VAL A 145 1.79 10.27 4.55
C VAL A 145 2.27 9.97 3.13
N LYS A 146 1.39 9.97 2.12
CA LYS A 146 1.72 9.65 0.73
C LYS A 146 2.96 10.41 0.24
N THR A 147 3.02 11.73 0.44
CA THR A 147 4.14 12.56 -0.01
C THR A 147 5.45 12.27 0.71
N GLY A 148 5.40 11.73 1.93
CA GLY A 148 6.57 11.29 2.69
C GLY A 148 7.10 9.91 2.27
N LEU A 149 6.35 9.14 1.45
CA LEU A 149 6.77 7.80 1.06
C LEU A 149 7.91 7.82 0.04
N THR A 150 7.87 8.72 -0.95
CA THR A 150 8.94 8.86 -1.96
C THR A 150 10.31 9.15 -1.35
N PRO A 151 10.50 10.19 -0.49
CA PRO A 151 11.81 10.43 0.11
C PRO A 151 12.30 9.26 0.98
N LEU A 152 11.39 8.56 1.68
CA LEU A 152 11.73 7.37 2.47
C LEU A 152 12.25 6.24 1.58
N LEU A 153 11.64 6.02 0.41
CA LEU A 153 12.08 5.01 -0.54
C LEU A 153 13.37 5.41 -1.26
N ASP A 154 13.55 6.71 -1.54
CA ASP A 154 14.74 7.26 -2.19
C ASP A 154 16.01 7.05 -1.36
N GLU A 155 15.94 6.99 -0.02
CA GLU A 155 17.10 6.69 0.85
C GLU A 155 17.77 5.35 0.52
N PHE A 156 17.03 4.42 -0.06
CA PHE A 156 17.54 3.10 -0.45
C PHE A 156 18.10 3.07 -1.88
N ILE A 157 17.96 4.16 -2.64
CA ILE A 157 18.49 4.25 -4.01
C ILE A 157 20.00 4.55 -3.96
N PRO A 158 20.84 3.74 -4.61
CA PRO A 158 22.28 3.99 -4.69
C PRO A 158 22.57 5.10 -5.71
N TYR A 159 22.35 6.36 -5.33
CA TYR A 159 22.72 7.50 -6.18
C TYR A 159 24.24 7.53 -6.44
N PRO A 160 24.68 7.90 -7.65
CA PRO A 160 26.10 8.09 -7.93
C PRO A 160 26.64 9.23 -7.07
N GLU A 161 27.82 9.02 -6.48
CA GLU A 161 28.49 10.08 -5.72
C GLU A 161 28.78 11.28 -6.63
N MET A 162 28.45 12.48 -6.16
CA MET A 162 28.78 13.70 -6.89
C MET A 162 30.31 13.79 -7.05
N PRO A 163 30.83 14.09 -8.25
CA PRO A 163 32.26 14.24 -8.44
C PRO A 163 32.75 15.37 -7.52
N LEU A 164 33.70 15.03 -6.64
CA LEU A 164 34.39 16.02 -5.82
C LEU A 164 35.22 16.90 -6.76
N TYR A 165 34.71 18.09 -7.07
CA TYR A 165 35.54 19.15 -7.64
C TYR A 165 36.56 19.55 -6.58
N ARG A 166 37.81 19.10 -6.76
CA ARG A 166 38.98 19.59 -6.03
C ARG A 166 39.56 20.81 -6.74
#